data_AF-A0A2T4AJ61-F1
#
_entry.id   AF-A0A2T4AJ61-F1
#
_cell.length_a   1.000
_cell.length_b   1.000
_cell.length_c   1.000
_cell.angle_alpha   90.00
_cell.angle_beta   90.00
_cell.angle_gamma   90.00
#
_symmetry.space_group_name_H-M   'P 1'
#
loop_
_entity.id
_entity.type
_entity.pdbx_description
1 polymer ?
#
loop_
_entity_poly.entity_id
_entity_poly.type
_entity_poly.pdbx_seq_one_letter_code
_entity_poly.pdbx_strand_id
1 'polypeptide(L)'
;MASKPLSYNDYTVGWICALSEEQTAATAMLDEKHDPLPISNPHDTNSYTLGAIGKHNVVLVCLPESETGTNSAASVIMQLVNTFPSIKFGLLVGIGGGIPPRVRLGDTVVSTPVGEYPGVVQWDLGKATETGFVRTGSLDRPPMVLLSALTTMKTNHEMEGHKISQFLEELTKKWPRLASK
;
A
#
# COMPACT_ATOMS: atom_id res chain seq x y z
N MET A 1 17.52 2.94 28.20
CA MET A 1 17.77 4.18 27.44
C MET A 1 16.47 4.53 26.76
N ALA A 2 15.93 5.72 26.96
CA ALA A 2 14.70 6.13 26.28
C ALA A 2 14.96 6.17 24.76
N SER A 3 14.09 5.55 23.96
CA SER A 3 14.17 5.67 22.51
C SER A 3 14.04 7.14 22.13
N LYS A 4 14.83 7.58 21.13
CA LYS A 4 14.74 8.94 20.61
C LYS A 4 13.31 9.15 20.07
N PRO A 5 12.64 10.28 20.37
CA PRO A 5 11.33 10.56 19.82
C PRO A 5 11.39 10.59 18.28
N LEU A 6 10.44 9.91 17.64
CA LEU A 6 10.31 9.88 16.19
C LEU A 6 9.80 11.23 15.67
N SER A 7 10.15 11.53 14.43
CA SER A 7 9.77 12.73 13.69
C SER A 7 9.25 12.37 12.31
N TYR A 8 8.70 13.34 11.59
CA TYR A 8 8.22 13.17 10.21
C TYR A 8 9.32 12.66 9.24
N ASN A 9 10.59 12.92 9.53
CA ASN A 9 11.72 12.47 8.71
C ASN A 9 12.09 10.99 8.93
N ASP A 10 11.59 10.37 10.00
CA ASP A 10 11.95 8.99 10.31
C ASP A 10 11.13 7.96 9.53
N TYR A 11 10.09 8.40 8.82
CA TYR A 11 9.21 7.54 8.03
C TYR A 11 9.59 7.54 6.57
N THR A 12 9.69 6.35 5.98
CA THR A 12 10.24 6.18 4.62
C THR A 12 9.35 5.40 3.67
N VAL A 13 8.27 4.78 4.18
CA VAL A 13 7.33 3.98 3.41
C VAL A 13 5.92 4.50 3.65
N GLY A 14 5.21 4.83 2.58
CA GLY A 14 3.77 5.07 2.62
C GLY A 14 3.00 3.77 2.37
N TRP A 15 1.99 3.47 3.18
CA TRP A 15 1.01 2.42 2.93
C TRP A 15 -0.34 3.10 2.70
N ILE A 16 -0.83 3.02 1.46
CA ILE A 16 -2.05 3.69 1.02
C ILE A 16 -3.19 2.65 0.95
N CYS A 17 -4.29 2.95 1.62
CA CYS A 17 -5.53 2.19 1.59
C CYS A 17 -6.64 3.02 0.92
N ALA A 18 -7.60 2.38 0.27
CA ALA A 18 -8.80 3.01 -0.28
C ALA A 18 -10.01 2.91 0.65
N LEU A 19 -10.09 1.83 1.45
CA LEU A 19 -11.25 1.53 2.30
C LEU A 19 -10.86 1.42 3.78
N SER A 20 -11.82 1.68 4.68
CA SER A 20 -11.58 1.60 6.12
C SER A 20 -11.35 0.17 6.61
N GLU A 21 -11.88 -0.84 5.92
CA GLU A 21 -11.55 -2.24 6.15
C GLU A 21 -10.09 -2.56 5.86
N GLU A 22 -9.55 -1.99 4.78
CA GLU A 22 -8.14 -2.13 4.39
C GLU A 22 -7.24 -1.43 5.40
N GLN A 23 -7.60 -0.21 5.83
CA GLN A 23 -6.87 0.50 6.88
C GLN A 23 -6.89 -0.26 8.21
N THR A 24 -8.02 -0.88 8.56
CA THR A 24 -8.16 -1.70 9.77
C THR A 24 -7.19 -2.88 9.72
N ALA A 25 -7.16 -3.61 8.60
CA ALA A 25 -6.25 -4.73 8.40
C ALA A 25 -4.78 -4.27 8.42
N ALA A 26 -4.45 -3.19 7.71
CA ALA A 26 -3.11 -2.63 7.66
C ALA A 26 -2.61 -2.20 9.05
N THR A 27 -3.46 -1.52 9.83
CA THR A 27 -3.14 -1.10 11.20
C THR A 27 -2.93 -2.31 12.12
N ALA A 28 -3.74 -3.35 11.96
CA ALA A 28 -3.62 -4.57 12.75
C ALA A 28 -2.32 -5.34 12.47
N MET A 29 -1.80 -5.24 11.23
CA MET A 29 -0.56 -5.87 10.75
C MET A 29 0.72 -5.13 11.12
N LEU A 30 0.65 -3.96 11.77
CA LEU A 30 1.83 -3.29 12.30
C LEU A 30 2.47 -4.12 13.43
N ASP A 31 3.80 -4.26 13.38
CA ASP A 31 4.59 -4.85 14.47
C ASP A 31 4.51 -3.94 15.70
N GLU A 32 4.73 -2.64 15.46
CA GLU A 32 4.64 -1.58 16.47
C GLU A 32 3.78 -0.42 15.94
N LYS A 33 2.92 0.13 16.81
CA LYS A 33 2.18 1.36 16.54
C LYS A 33 2.87 2.51 17.29
N HIS A 34 3.18 3.58 16.57
CA HIS A 34 3.79 4.77 17.14
C HIS A 34 2.73 5.80 17.54
N ASP A 35 3.09 6.67 18.48
CA ASP A 35 2.25 7.81 18.86
C ASP A 35 2.10 8.81 17.68
N PRO A 36 0.94 9.49 17.58
CA PRO A 36 0.75 10.55 16.61
C PRO A 36 1.79 11.66 16.78
N LEU A 37 2.25 12.21 15.66
CA LEU A 37 3.12 13.38 15.66
C LEU A 37 2.28 14.67 15.80
N PRO A 38 2.83 15.74 16.40
CA PRO A 38 2.16 17.04 16.48
C PRO A 38 1.87 17.59 15.08
N ILE A 39 0.71 18.23 14.91
CA ILE A 39 0.27 18.81 13.63
C ILE A 39 1.40 19.62 12.99
N SER A 40 1.90 19.15 11.84
CA SER A 40 2.95 19.82 11.07
C SER A 40 2.40 20.84 10.08
N ASN A 41 1.25 20.56 9.48
CA ASN A 41 0.61 21.40 8.47
C ASN A 41 -0.90 21.51 8.74
N PRO A 42 -1.44 22.69 9.07
CA PRO A 42 -2.87 22.88 9.34
C PRO A 42 -3.76 22.71 8.10
N HIS A 43 -3.19 22.66 6.90
CA HIS A 43 -3.90 22.42 5.65
C HIS A 43 -3.86 20.96 5.18
N ASP A 44 -3.09 20.10 5.87
CA ASP A 44 -3.13 18.66 5.63
C ASP A 44 -4.36 18.10 6.35
N THR A 45 -5.30 17.59 5.56
CA THR A 45 -6.58 17.04 6.06
C THR A 45 -6.53 15.53 6.22
N ASN A 46 -5.42 14.88 5.87
CA ASN A 46 -5.28 13.44 6.00
C ASN A 46 -5.19 13.02 7.47
N SER A 47 -5.67 11.80 7.73
CA SER A 47 -5.42 11.11 8.99
C SER A 47 -4.34 10.04 8.79
N TYR A 48 -3.26 10.14 9.57
CA TYR A 48 -2.15 9.20 9.50
C TYR A 48 -2.13 8.25 10.68
N THR A 49 -1.89 6.97 10.40
CA THR A 49 -1.49 6.00 11.42
C THR A 49 -0.01 5.68 11.25
N LEU A 50 0.74 5.78 12.33
CA LEU A 50 2.20 5.64 12.31
C LEU A 50 2.59 4.32 12.98
N GLY A 51 3.60 3.66 12.42
CA GLY A 51 4.11 2.43 13.02
C GLY A 51 5.35 1.89 12.33
N ALA A 52 5.69 0.66 12.65
CA ALA A 52 6.80 -0.07 12.05
C ALA A 52 6.40 -1.47 11.59
N ILE A 53 7.06 -1.92 10.52
CA ILE A 53 7.08 -3.32 10.06
C ILE A 53 8.54 -3.69 9.83
N GLY A 54 9.02 -4.68 10.59
CA GLY A 54 10.42 -5.02 10.72
C GLY A 54 11.25 -3.79 11.09
N LYS A 55 12.15 -3.40 10.19
CA LYS A 55 13.05 -2.25 10.35
C LYS A 55 12.57 -0.97 9.65
N HIS A 56 11.34 -0.97 9.13
CA HIS A 56 10.80 0.12 8.33
C HIS A 56 9.73 0.88 9.10
N ASN A 57 9.93 2.19 9.26
CA ASN A 57 8.88 3.07 9.74
C ASN A 57 7.92 3.39 8.58
N VAL A 58 6.64 3.10 8.81
CA VAL A 58 5.56 3.17 7.82
C VAL A 58 4.52 4.21 8.23
N VAL A 59 4.05 4.99 7.26
CA VAL A 59 2.89 5.88 7.40
C VAL A 59 1.72 5.23 6.67
N LEU A 60 0.68 4.89 7.39
CA LEU A 60 -0.59 4.46 6.83
C LEU A 60 -1.47 5.68 6.58
N VAL A 61 -2.05 5.75 5.40
CA VAL A 61 -3.08 6.73 5.07
C VAL A 61 -4.21 6.03 4.31
N CYS A 62 -5.45 6.42 4.60
CA CYS A 62 -6.63 5.95 3.90
C CYS A 62 -7.30 7.13 3.19
N LEU A 63 -7.97 6.85 2.08
CA LEU A 63 -8.87 7.83 1.48
C LEU A 63 -9.98 8.21 2.48
N PRO A 64 -10.49 9.46 2.44
CA PRO A 64 -11.61 9.87 3.26
C PRO A 64 -12.84 8.96 3.06
N GLU A 65 -13.67 8.85 4.09
CA GLU A 65 -14.94 8.12 4.00
C GLU A 65 -15.79 8.61 2.83
N SER A 66 -16.42 7.67 2.11
CA SER A 66 -17.20 7.93 0.89
C SER A 66 -16.44 8.47 -0.33
N GLU A 67 -15.11 8.62 -0.26
CA GLU A 67 -14.27 8.98 -1.39
C GLU A 67 -13.61 7.75 -2.01
N THR A 68 -13.57 7.67 -3.33
CA THR A 68 -12.85 6.60 -4.05
C THR A 68 -12.24 7.14 -5.34
N GLY A 69 -11.37 6.33 -5.95
CA GLY A 69 -10.81 6.62 -7.27
C GLY A 69 -9.50 7.40 -7.24
N THR A 70 -8.94 7.58 -8.43
CA THR A 70 -7.56 8.03 -8.65
C THR A 70 -7.33 9.49 -8.23
N ASN A 71 -8.33 10.37 -8.40
CA ASN A 71 -8.20 11.80 -8.05
C ASN A 71 -8.11 12.02 -6.53
N SER A 72 -8.96 11.33 -5.77
CA SER A 72 -8.94 11.40 -4.30
C SER A 72 -7.62 10.81 -3.78
N ALA A 73 -7.23 9.64 -4.30
CA ALA A 73 -5.94 9.03 -3.97
C ALA A 73 -4.75 9.95 -4.26
N ALA A 74 -4.73 10.62 -5.41
CA ALA A 74 -3.67 11.56 -5.77
C ALA A 74 -3.59 12.73 -4.77
N SER A 75 -4.72 13.33 -4.39
CA SER A 75 -4.77 14.42 -3.41
C SER A 75 -4.22 13.99 -2.04
N VAL A 76 -4.64 12.82 -1.56
CA VAL A 76 -4.16 12.23 -0.30
C VAL A 76 -2.64 11.98 -0.35
N ILE A 77 -2.16 11.35 -1.43
CA ILE A 77 -0.74 11.02 -1.58
C ILE A 77 0.12 12.29 -1.68
N MET A 78 -0.35 13.33 -2.37
CA MET A 78 0.38 14.60 -2.47
C MET A 78 0.55 15.27 -1.10
N GLN A 79 -0.46 15.23 -0.24
CA GLN A 79 -0.35 15.73 1.13
C GLN A 79 0.59 14.84 1.97
N LEU A 80 0.50 13.52 1.83
CA LEU A 80 1.38 12.56 2.50
C LEU A 80 2.87 12.85 2.22
N VAL A 81 3.26 13.00 0.96
CA VAL A 81 4.67 13.23 0.59
C VAL A 81 5.17 14.62 1.00
N ASN A 82 4.27 15.62 1.08
CA ASN A 82 4.61 16.94 1.58
C ASN A 82 4.82 16.93 3.10
N THR A 83 4.01 16.15 3.84
CA THR A 83 4.07 16.07 5.30
C THR A 83 5.21 15.15 5.78
N PHE A 84 5.52 14.08 5.04
CA PHE A 84 6.60 13.13 5.34
C PHE A 84 7.67 13.19 4.25
N PRO A 85 8.62 14.14 4.30
CA PRO A 85 9.54 14.43 3.21
C PRO A 85 10.58 13.32 2.95
N SER A 86 10.70 12.34 3.86
CA SER A 86 11.63 11.22 3.73
C SER A 86 10.98 9.95 3.13
N ILE A 87 9.72 10.01 2.72
CA ILE A 87 9.07 8.92 1.99
C ILE A 87 9.83 8.64 0.69
N LYS A 88 10.22 7.36 0.52
CA LYS A 88 10.97 6.89 -0.65
C LYS A 88 10.07 6.23 -1.69
N PHE A 89 9.00 5.59 -1.23
CA PHE A 89 7.99 4.95 -2.07
C PHE A 89 6.69 4.75 -1.28
N GLY A 90 5.58 4.67 -2.02
CA GLY A 90 4.27 4.28 -1.50
C GLY A 90 3.86 2.90 -2.03
N LEU A 91 3.15 2.14 -1.20
CA LEU A 91 2.49 0.90 -1.58
C LEU A 91 0.99 1.11 -1.49
N LEU A 92 0.29 1.02 -2.62
CA LEU A 92 -1.17 0.92 -2.63
C LEU A 92 -1.53 -0.54 -2.36
N VAL A 93 -2.14 -0.81 -1.21
CA VAL A 93 -2.48 -2.16 -0.76
C VAL A 93 -3.95 -2.18 -0.35
N GLY A 94 -4.71 -3.06 -0.98
CA GLY A 94 -6.15 -3.14 -0.79
C GLY A 94 -6.73 -4.38 -1.43
N ILE A 95 -8.06 -4.52 -1.34
CA ILE A 95 -8.81 -5.59 -1.98
C ILE A 95 -9.08 -5.23 -3.45
N GLY A 96 -9.17 -6.24 -4.31
CA GLY A 96 -9.42 -6.05 -5.73
C GLY A 96 -10.30 -7.16 -6.30
N GLY A 97 -11.02 -6.83 -7.37
CA GLY A 97 -11.75 -7.82 -8.17
C GLY A 97 -10.79 -8.64 -9.05
N GLY A 98 -11.03 -9.94 -9.15
CA GLY A 98 -10.27 -10.85 -10.00
C GLY A 98 -11.10 -11.39 -11.17
N ILE A 99 -10.45 -11.62 -12.32
CA ILE A 99 -11.07 -12.30 -13.47
C ILE A 99 -10.48 -13.72 -13.59
N PRO A 100 -11.25 -14.78 -13.30
CA PRO A 100 -10.82 -16.17 -13.47
C PRO A 100 -10.45 -16.49 -14.94
N PRO A 101 -9.61 -17.52 -15.20
CA PRO A 101 -9.11 -18.50 -14.25
C PRO A 101 -7.75 -18.15 -13.62
N ARG A 102 -7.16 -16.99 -13.96
CA ARG A 102 -5.78 -16.64 -13.57
C ARG A 102 -5.64 -16.17 -12.12
N VAL A 103 -6.76 -15.79 -11.49
CA VAL A 103 -6.84 -15.34 -10.10
C VAL A 103 -8.08 -15.93 -9.44
N ARG A 104 -7.98 -16.22 -8.14
CA ARG A 104 -9.03 -16.78 -7.29
C ARG A 104 -9.19 -15.94 -6.03
N LEU A 105 -10.31 -16.11 -5.32
CA LEU A 105 -10.50 -15.46 -4.02
C LEU A 105 -9.41 -15.91 -3.04
N GLY A 106 -8.82 -14.95 -2.34
CA GLY A 106 -7.73 -15.17 -1.39
C GLY A 106 -6.33 -15.00 -2.01
N ASP A 107 -6.20 -14.93 -3.33
CA ASP A 107 -4.90 -14.67 -3.97
C ASP A 107 -4.42 -13.26 -3.63
N THR A 108 -3.15 -13.15 -3.22
CA THR A 108 -2.45 -11.86 -3.11
C THR A 108 -1.68 -11.62 -4.39
N VAL A 109 -2.04 -10.57 -5.13
CA VAL A 109 -1.41 -10.23 -6.41
C VAL A 109 -0.42 -9.08 -6.23
N VAL A 110 0.82 -9.29 -6.69
CA VAL A 110 1.85 -8.25 -6.71
C VAL A 110 2.21 -7.95 -8.17
N SER A 111 2.03 -6.71 -8.57
CA SER A 111 2.25 -6.26 -9.94
C SER A 111 3.73 -6.23 -10.31
N THR A 112 4.09 -6.68 -11.52
CA THR A 112 5.45 -6.63 -12.06
C THR A 112 5.49 -6.20 -13.51
N PRO A 113 6.49 -5.41 -13.94
CA PRO A 113 6.67 -5.05 -15.34
C PRO A 113 6.96 -6.29 -16.20
N VAL A 114 6.34 -6.37 -17.38
CA VAL A 114 6.55 -7.43 -18.37
C VAL A 114 6.48 -6.85 -19.77
N GLY A 115 7.55 -6.98 -20.56
CA GLY A 115 7.62 -6.42 -21.91
C GLY A 115 7.31 -4.92 -21.93
N GLU A 116 6.31 -4.52 -22.72
CA GLU A 116 5.84 -3.13 -22.83
C GLU A 116 4.90 -2.69 -21.70
N TYR A 117 4.56 -3.57 -20.75
CA TYR A 117 3.67 -3.25 -19.64
C TYR A 117 4.47 -2.86 -18.40
N PRO A 118 4.20 -1.69 -17.78
CA PRO A 118 4.96 -1.18 -16.64
C PRO A 118 4.64 -1.90 -15.31
N GLY A 119 3.72 -2.86 -15.34
CA GLY A 119 3.21 -3.60 -14.19
C GLY A 119 1.73 -3.31 -13.97
N VAL A 120 1.36 -2.04 -13.79
CA VAL A 120 -0.05 -1.63 -13.66
C VAL A 120 -0.49 -0.97 -14.96
N VAL A 121 -1.61 -1.44 -15.51
CA VAL A 121 -2.19 -0.91 -16.74
C VAL A 121 -3.53 -0.29 -16.39
N GLN A 122 -3.64 1.02 -16.56
CA GLN A 122 -4.92 1.70 -16.48
C GLN A 122 -5.73 1.40 -17.75
N TRP A 123 -6.83 0.66 -17.58
CA TRP A 123 -7.61 0.11 -18.70
C TRP A 123 -8.30 1.18 -19.55
N ASP A 124 -8.70 2.29 -18.93
CA ASP A 124 -9.40 3.41 -19.56
C ASP A 124 -8.46 4.55 -20.04
N LEU A 125 -7.13 4.38 -19.90
CA LEU A 125 -6.14 5.37 -20.33
C LEU A 125 -5.89 5.30 -21.84
N GLY A 126 -6.85 5.77 -22.62
CA GLY A 126 -6.80 5.73 -24.07
C GLY A 126 -7.92 6.50 -24.75
N LYS A 127 -8.02 6.28 -26.05
CA LYS A 127 -9.03 6.90 -26.91
C LYS A 127 -9.76 5.84 -27.70
N ALA A 128 -11.09 5.94 -27.72
CA ALA A 128 -11.89 5.20 -28.69
C ALA A 128 -11.71 5.83 -30.08
N THR A 129 -11.35 5.01 -31.06
CA THR A 129 -11.22 5.35 -32.47
C THR A 129 -12.22 4.51 -33.29
N GLU A 130 -12.39 4.83 -34.57
CA GLU A 130 -13.23 4.03 -35.49
C GLU A 130 -12.77 2.57 -35.60
N THR A 131 -11.49 2.30 -35.30
CA THR A 131 -10.88 0.96 -35.39
C THR A 131 -10.75 0.24 -34.05
N GLY A 132 -11.15 0.87 -32.94
CA GLY A 132 -11.13 0.29 -31.60
C GLY A 132 -10.54 1.21 -30.54
N PHE A 133 -10.20 0.66 -29.37
CA PHE A 133 -9.58 1.43 -28.29
C PHE A 133 -8.06 1.44 -28.42
N VAL A 134 -7.46 2.64 -28.43
CA VAL A 134 -6.01 2.84 -28.50
C VAL A 134 -5.51 3.43 -27.19
N ARG A 135 -4.60 2.71 -26.50
CA ARG A 135 -3.95 3.19 -25.28
C ARG A 135 -3.06 4.40 -25.61
N THR A 136 -3.23 5.50 -24.89
CA THR A 136 -2.49 6.76 -25.15
C THR A 136 -1.44 7.08 -24.11
N GLY A 137 -1.29 6.25 -23.07
CA GLY A 137 -0.31 6.45 -22.01
C GLY A 137 -0.04 5.18 -21.20
N SER A 138 0.85 5.30 -20.23
CA SER A 138 1.19 4.24 -19.29
C SER A 138 1.57 4.84 -17.95
N LEU A 139 1.30 4.10 -16.86
CA LEU A 139 1.82 4.45 -15.54
C LEU A 139 3.32 4.19 -15.46
N ASP A 140 3.97 4.82 -14.48
CA ASP A 140 5.38 4.59 -14.21
C ASP A 140 5.65 3.16 -13.73
N ARG A 141 6.86 2.70 -14.04
CA ARG A 141 7.37 1.42 -13.53
C ARG A 141 7.68 1.53 -12.04
N PRO A 142 7.45 0.48 -11.23
CA PRO A 142 7.92 0.47 -9.84
C PRO A 142 9.42 0.80 -9.70
N PRO A 143 9.82 1.55 -8.64
CA PRO A 143 11.21 1.84 -8.36
C PRO A 143 12.09 0.60 -8.27
N MET A 144 13.36 0.72 -8.66
CA MET A 144 14.32 -0.40 -8.66
C MET A 144 14.44 -1.10 -7.29
N VAL A 145 14.34 -0.34 -6.19
CA VAL A 145 14.38 -0.91 -4.84
C VAL A 145 13.26 -1.92 -4.59
N LEU A 146 12.06 -1.67 -5.12
CA LEU A 146 10.91 -2.58 -4.99
C LEU A 146 11.07 -3.80 -5.91
N LEU A 147 11.60 -3.61 -7.12
CA LEU A 147 11.86 -4.73 -8.04
C LEU A 147 12.92 -5.69 -7.50
N SER A 148 13.98 -5.16 -6.88
CA SER A 148 14.98 -5.97 -6.19
C SER A 148 14.39 -6.69 -4.97
N ALA A 149 13.60 -5.99 -4.15
CA ALA A 149 12.92 -6.60 -3.00
C ALA A 149 11.97 -7.72 -3.44
N LEU A 150 11.27 -7.54 -4.57
CA LEU A 150 10.38 -8.54 -5.13
C LEU A 150 11.14 -9.79 -5.62
N THR A 151 12.34 -9.62 -6.17
CA THR A 151 13.18 -10.76 -6.55
C THR A 151 13.49 -11.62 -5.34
N THR A 152 13.94 -11.00 -4.24
CA THR A 152 14.17 -11.70 -2.96
C THR A 152 12.89 -12.33 -2.42
N MET A 153 11.76 -11.63 -2.47
CA MET A 153 10.47 -12.14 -2.03
C MET A 153 10.06 -13.40 -2.81
N LYS A 154 10.23 -13.41 -4.14
CA LYS A 154 9.96 -14.58 -4.98
C LYS A 154 10.87 -15.75 -4.63
N THR A 155 12.18 -15.53 -4.49
CA THR A 155 13.12 -16.57 -4.10
C THR A 155 12.77 -17.17 -2.74
N ASN A 156 12.46 -16.35 -1.74
CA ASN A 156 12.04 -16.83 -0.42
C ASN A 156 10.71 -17.59 -0.49
N HIS A 157 9.77 -17.14 -1.31
CA HIS A 157 8.50 -17.81 -1.50
C HIS A 157 8.66 -19.20 -2.16
N GLU A 158 9.57 -19.34 -3.12
CA GLU A 158 9.87 -20.64 -3.74
C GLU A 158 10.53 -21.62 -2.75
N MET A 159 11.38 -21.11 -1.85
CA MET A 159 12.08 -21.94 -0.87
C MET A 159 11.23 -22.30 0.35
N GLU A 160 10.45 -21.34 0.87
CA GLU A 160 9.78 -21.44 2.19
C GLU A 160 8.24 -21.35 2.11
N GLY A 161 7.68 -20.99 0.95
CA GLY A 161 6.26 -20.70 0.82
C GLY A 161 5.85 -19.30 1.34
N HIS A 162 4.55 -19.06 1.49
CA HIS A 162 4.03 -17.81 2.05
C HIS A 162 3.71 -17.94 3.55
N LYS A 163 3.78 -16.84 4.29
CA LYS A 163 3.48 -16.79 5.73
C LYS A 163 2.08 -16.27 6.07
N ILE A 164 1.17 -16.24 5.09
CA ILE A 164 -0.18 -15.67 5.25
C ILE A 164 -0.94 -16.31 6.43
N SER A 165 -1.00 -17.64 6.50
CA SER A 165 -1.69 -18.33 7.60
C SER A 165 -1.13 -17.97 8.98
N GLN A 166 0.20 -17.89 9.09
CA GLN A 166 0.87 -17.47 10.32
C GLN A 166 0.46 -16.04 10.72
N PHE A 167 0.51 -15.09 9.78
CA PHE A 167 0.11 -13.71 10.06
C PHE A 167 -1.36 -13.59 10.45
N LEU A 168 -2.25 -14.37 9.84
CA LEU A 168 -3.67 -14.40 10.21
C LEU A 168 -3.88 -14.98 11.62
N GLU A 169 -3.16 -16.03 12.00
CA GLU A 169 -3.20 -16.58 13.36
C GLU A 169 -2.70 -15.57 14.40
N GLU A 170 -1.60 -14.88 14.12
CA GLU A 170 -1.07 -13.84 15.01
C GLU A 170 -2.04 -12.65 15.13
N LEU A 171 -2.62 -12.21 14.01
CA LEU A 171 -3.61 -11.14 13.98
C LEU A 171 -4.85 -11.49 14.80
N THR A 172 -5.40 -12.69 14.65
CA THR A 172 -6.60 -13.11 15.37
C THR A 172 -6.36 -13.26 16.88
N LYS A 173 -5.14 -13.65 17.29
CA LYS A 173 -4.72 -13.62 18.70
C LYS A 173 -4.62 -12.20 19.24
N LYS A 174 -4.01 -11.28 18.49
CA LYS A 174 -3.81 -9.87 18.91
C LYS A 174 -5.12 -9.09 18.92
N TRP A 175 -6.01 -9.36 17.96
CA TRP A 175 -7.27 -8.65 17.76
C TRP A 175 -8.45 -9.61 17.60
N PRO A 176 -8.96 -10.22 18.68
CA PRO A 176 -10.00 -11.24 18.61
C PRO A 176 -11.29 -10.80 17.90
N ARG A 177 -11.61 -9.50 17.93
CA ARG A 177 -12.78 -8.93 17.23
C ARG A 177 -12.66 -8.98 15.70
N LEU A 178 -11.45 -9.15 15.16
CA LEU A 178 -11.22 -9.30 13.72
C LEU A 178 -11.35 -10.75 13.25
N ALA A 179 -11.36 -11.73 14.16
CA ALA A 179 -11.45 -13.15 13.81
C ALA A 179 -12.86 -13.59 13.41
N SER A 180 -13.89 -12.84 13.80
CA SER A 180 -15.30 -13.20 13.64
C SER A 180 -16.02 -12.41 12.55
N LYS A 181 -15.28 -11.71 11.69
CA LYS A 181 -15.83 -10.97 10.55
C LYS A 181 -15.91 -11.85 9.32
#